data_AF-A0A0Q4RH13-F1
#
_entry.id   AF-A0A0Q4RH13-F1
#
_cell.length_a   1.000
_cell.length_b   1.000
_cell.length_c   1.000
_cell.angle_alpha   90.00
_cell.angle_beta   90.00
_cell.angle_gamma   90.00
#
_symmetry.space_group_name_H-M   'P 1'
#
loop_
_entity.id
_entity.type
_entity.pdbx_description
1 polymer ?
#
loop_
_entity_poly.entity_id
_entity_poly.type
_entity_poly.pdbx_seq_one_letter_code
_entity_poly.pdbx_strand_id
1 'polypeptide(L)'
;MDVEKARLGAVDWPGISVRQACGSDAASLIAIMDDATRYKVERGDLAWGPHGDSARRVARAIERGEMHVVSHAGKDIGTACIQWDDEPYWGTQPPVAGYLHGLAINNGFHGAGIGSWVMDWAQRHVSAQGRGWLRLDCSAGNPGLCRYYERCGFVRVGEQVFANGHVAALYQRAADRAMYQQPLTPYLGRAST
;
A
#
# COMPACT_ATOMS: atom_id res chain seq x y z
N MET A 1 9.16 22.09 22.57
CA MET A 1 9.89 20.82 22.79
C MET A 1 9.22 19.82 21.86
N ASP A 2 9.80 19.69 20.68
CA ASP A 2 9.09 19.32 19.45
C ASP A 2 8.75 17.83 19.39
N VAL A 3 7.46 17.54 19.31
CA VAL A 3 6.90 16.19 19.15
C VAL A 3 7.03 15.68 17.69
N GLU A 4 7.77 16.40 16.83
CA GLU A 4 7.78 16.20 15.38
C GLU A 4 8.98 15.36 14.84
N LYS A 5 9.73 14.68 15.71
CA LYS A 5 10.87 13.82 15.32
C LYS A 5 10.83 12.41 15.90
N ALA A 6 9.64 11.81 15.96
CA ALA A 6 9.48 10.38 16.17
C ALA A 6 8.67 9.72 15.04
N ARG A 7 8.86 10.18 13.80
CA ARG A 7 8.66 9.30 12.65
C ARG A 7 9.83 8.33 12.66
N LEU A 8 9.56 7.02 12.62
CA LEU A 8 10.56 6.03 12.20
C LEU A 8 11.33 6.67 11.05
N GLY A 9 12.61 7.01 11.27
CA GLY A 9 13.34 7.93 10.41
C GLY A 9 13.12 7.52 8.96
N ALA A 10 12.81 8.47 8.09
CA ALA A 10 12.77 8.20 6.66
C ALA A 10 14.18 7.69 6.30
N VAL A 11 14.34 6.37 6.30
CA VAL A 11 15.61 5.73 6.00
C VAL A 11 15.77 6.00 4.53
N ASP A 12 16.66 6.94 4.20
CA ASP A 12 17.11 7.07 2.84
C ASP A 12 17.76 5.74 2.47
N TRP A 13 17.33 5.17 1.35
CA TRP A 13 17.81 3.90 0.84
C TRP A 13 18.56 4.20 -0.45
N PRO A 14 19.87 4.52 -0.38
CA PRO A 14 20.62 4.88 -1.57
C PRO A 14 20.49 3.82 -2.66
N GLY A 15 20.12 4.25 -3.86
CA GLY A 15 19.94 3.35 -5.00
C GLY A 15 18.70 2.43 -4.92
N ILE A 16 17.77 2.67 -4.00
CA ILE A 16 16.40 2.14 -4.15
C ILE A 16 15.64 2.99 -5.17
N SER A 17 14.78 2.35 -5.95
CA SER A 17 13.92 3.01 -6.93
C SER A 17 12.60 2.25 -7.07
N VAL A 18 11.58 2.98 -7.48
CA VAL A 18 10.29 2.40 -7.86
C VAL A 18 9.94 2.90 -9.24
N ARG A 19 9.53 2.00 -10.12
CA ARG A 19 9.06 2.31 -11.47
C ARG A 19 7.85 1.46 -11.81
N GLN A 20 7.02 1.96 -12.71
CA GLN A 20 5.94 1.15 -13.28
C GLN A 20 6.56 -0.07 -14.00
N ALA A 21 5.93 -1.23 -13.81
CA ALA A 21 6.32 -2.47 -14.44
C ALA A 21 5.88 -2.52 -15.90
N CYS A 22 6.63 -3.26 -16.72
CA CYS A 22 6.26 -3.63 -18.07
C CYS A 22 6.31 -5.16 -18.24
N GLY A 23 5.94 -5.66 -19.42
CA GLY A 23 5.83 -7.11 -19.67
C GLY A 23 7.11 -7.90 -19.38
N SER A 24 8.30 -7.31 -19.54
CA SER A 24 9.57 -7.99 -19.24
C SER A 24 9.82 -8.21 -17.75
N ASP A 25 9.13 -7.48 -16.87
CA ASP A 25 9.26 -7.62 -15.42
C ASP A 25 8.41 -8.77 -14.87
N ALA A 26 7.48 -9.32 -15.65
CA ALA A 26 6.48 -10.26 -15.16
C ALA A 26 7.10 -11.46 -14.43
N ALA A 27 8.16 -12.05 -14.98
CA ALA A 27 8.80 -13.22 -14.38
C ALA A 27 9.42 -12.92 -13.00
N SER A 28 10.11 -11.78 -12.83
CA SER A 28 10.72 -11.41 -11.55
C SER A 28 9.66 -11.09 -10.49
N LEU A 29 8.61 -10.38 -10.88
CA LEU A 29 7.51 -10.00 -9.97
C LEU A 29 6.69 -11.20 -9.53
N ILE A 30 6.45 -12.17 -10.42
CA ILE A 30 5.77 -13.43 -10.08
C ILE A 30 6.57 -14.18 -9.02
N ALA A 31 7.88 -14.34 -9.22
CA ALA A 31 8.74 -15.02 -8.26
C ALA A 31 8.71 -14.35 -6.87
N ILE A 32 8.80 -13.02 -6.82
CA ILE A 32 8.73 -12.26 -5.56
C ILE A 32 7.37 -12.46 -4.85
N MET A 33 6.27 -12.39 -5.61
CA MET A 33 4.92 -12.58 -5.07
C MET A 33 4.67 -14.01 -4.59
N ASP A 34 5.19 -15.02 -5.28
CA ASP A 34 5.10 -16.41 -4.89
C ASP A 34 5.88 -16.67 -3.59
N ASP A 35 7.09 -16.12 -3.47
CA ASP A 35 7.91 -16.20 -2.26
C ASP A 35 7.21 -15.56 -1.07
N ALA A 36 6.62 -14.37 -1.26
CA ALA A 36 5.85 -13.68 -0.24
C ALA A 36 4.56 -14.44 0.14
N THR A 37 3.89 -15.07 -0.83
CA THR A 37 2.72 -15.91 -0.57
C THR A 37 3.11 -17.10 0.30
N ARG A 38 4.20 -17.81 -0.02
CA ARG A 38 4.69 -18.92 0.82
C ARG A 38 5.01 -18.46 2.24
N TYR A 39 5.71 -17.33 2.38
CA TYR A 39 6.03 -16.73 3.68
C TYR A 39 4.79 -16.43 4.53
N LYS A 40 3.71 -15.92 3.91
CA LYS A 40 2.44 -15.63 4.57
C LYS A 40 1.72 -16.92 4.98
N VAL A 41 1.64 -17.91 4.09
CA VAL A 41 1.00 -19.22 4.35
C VAL A 41 1.68 -19.94 5.52
N GLU A 42 3.01 -19.98 5.56
CA GLU A 42 3.79 -20.58 6.67
C GLU A 42 3.48 -19.94 8.04
N ARG A 43 2.96 -18.71 8.06
CA ARG A 43 2.61 -17.95 9.26
C ARG A 43 1.10 -17.90 9.52
N GLY A 44 0.32 -18.68 8.79
CA GLY A 44 -1.14 -18.73 8.92
C GLY A 44 -1.88 -17.51 8.37
N ASP A 45 -1.22 -16.65 7.60
CA ASP A 45 -1.85 -15.51 6.93
C ASP A 45 -2.25 -15.91 5.50
N LEU A 46 -3.53 -16.27 5.33
CA LEU A 46 -4.07 -16.71 4.04
C LEU A 46 -4.70 -15.57 3.21
N ALA A 47 -4.43 -14.30 3.53
CA ALA A 47 -5.07 -13.16 2.86
C ALA A 47 -4.86 -13.14 1.33
N TRP A 48 -3.80 -13.79 0.83
CA TRP A 48 -3.53 -13.87 -0.61
C TRP A 48 -3.98 -15.17 -1.26
N GLY A 49 -4.60 -16.07 -0.49
CA GLY A 49 -4.98 -17.43 -0.87
C GLY A 49 -3.87 -18.47 -0.60
N PRO A 50 -4.21 -19.76 -0.50
CA PRO A 50 -3.28 -20.83 -0.11
C PRO A 50 -2.23 -21.18 -1.18
N HIS A 51 -2.52 -20.91 -2.46
CA HIS A 51 -1.63 -21.21 -3.58
C HIS A 51 -1.09 -19.98 -4.30
N GLY A 52 -1.56 -18.78 -3.93
CA GLY A 52 -1.29 -17.57 -4.70
C GLY A 52 -1.88 -17.63 -6.11
N ASP A 53 -2.01 -16.46 -6.73
CA ASP A 53 -2.43 -16.35 -8.13
C ASP A 53 -1.57 -15.29 -8.81
N SER A 54 -0.27 -15.34 -8.48
CA SER A 54 0.68 -14.27 -8.77
C SER A 54 0.77 -13.99 -10.26
N ALA A 55 0.82 -15.03 -11.11
CA ALA A 55 0.88 -14.87 -12.57
C ALA A 55 -0.28 -14.03 -13.12
N ARG A 56 -1.53 -14.37 -12.77
CA ARG A 56 -2.71 -13.65 -13.26
C ARG A 56 -2.80 -12.26 -12.64
N ARG A 57 -2.48 -12.10 -11.35
CA ARG A 57 -2.49 -10.80 -10.66
C ARG A 57 -1.47 -9.84 -11.26
N VAL A 58 -0.23 -10.31 -11.46
CA VAL A 58 0.86 -9.52 -12.06
C VAL A 58 0.52 -9.12 -13.49
N ALA A 59 0.08 -10.07 -14.32
CA ALA A 59 -0.27 -9.79 -15.72
C ALA A 59 -1.35 -8.69 -15.82
N ARG A 60 -2.46 -8.84 -15.09
CA ARG A 60 -3.56 -7.85 -15.09
C ARG A 60 -3.12 -6.49 -14.55
N ALA A 61 -2.30 -6.47 -13.50
CA ALA A 61 -1.82 -5.22 -12.92
C ALA A 61 -0.82 -4.50 -13.84
N ILE A 62 0.00 -5.23 -14.61
CA ILE A 62 0.86 -4.66 -15.67
C ILE A 62 0.00 -4.08 -16.80
N GLU A 63 -1.00 -4.82 -17.29
CA GLU A 63 -1.92 -4.36 -18.34
C GLU A 63 -2.65 -3.07 -17.97
N ARG A 64 -3.00 -2.90 -16.69
CA ARG A 64 -3.65 -1.68 -16.17
C ARG A 64 -2.67 -0.57 -15.75
N GLY A 65 -1.36 -0.80 -15.84
CA GLY A 65 -0.35 0.16 -15.39
C GLY A 65 -0.31 0.37 -13.87
N GLU A 66 -0.87 -0.56 -13.09
CA GLU A 66 -0.98 -0.48 -11.63
C GLU A 66 0.24 -1.11 -10.93
N MET A 67 0.93 -2.02 -11.60
CA MET A 67 2.05 -2.77 -11.04
C MET A 67 3.35 -1.96 -11.07
N HIS A 68 4.09 -2.00 -9.98
CA HIS A 68 5.36 -1.33 -9.82
C HIS A 68 6.44 -2.28 -9.31
N VAL A 69 7.64 -2.11 -9.85
CA VAL A 69 8.86 -2.81 -9.45
C VAL A 69 9.58 -1.97 -8.41
N VAL A 70 9.97 -2.58 -7.30
CA VAL A 70 10.90 -1.99 -6.32
C VAL A 70 12.27 -2.60 -6.56
N SER A 71 13.25 -1.79 -6.95
CA SER A 71 14.60 -2.25 -7.25
C SER A 71 15.63 -1.58 -6.33
N HIS A 72 16.66 -2.30 -5.94
CA HIS A 72 17.81 -1.78 -5.18
C HIS A 72 19.11 -2.28 -5.80
N ALA A 73 20.05 -1.37 -6.08
CA ALA A 73 21.34 -1.68 -6.70
C ALA A 73 21.22 -2.55 -7.97
N GLY A 74 20.23 -2.24 -8.82
CA GLY A 74 19.98 -2.94 -10.09
C GLY A 74 19.28 -4.30 -9.97
N LYS A 75 18.85 -4.71 -8.76
CA LYS A 75 18.10 -5.95 -8.53
C LYS A 75 16.66 -5.64 -8.16
N ASP A 76 15.71 -6.41 -8.71
CA ASP A 76 14.33 -6.37 -8.29
C ASP A 76 14.20 -7.04 -6.92
N ILE A 77 13.73 -6.29 -5.93
CA ILE A 77 13.65 -6.71 -4.54
C ILE A 77 12.24 -6.66 -3.99
N GLY A 78 11.26 -6.13 -4.74
CA GLY A 78 9.90 -6.02 -4.25
C GLY A 78 8.90 -5.57 -5.30
N THR A 79 7.65 -5.54 -4.85
CA THR A 79 6.47 -5.21 -5.63
C THR A 79 5.61 -4.18 -4.91
N ALA A 80 4.88 -3.37 -5.66
CA ALA A 80 3.76 -2.59 -5.17
C ALA A 80 2.71 -2.46 -6.28
N CYS A 81 1.43 -2.63 -5.96
CA CYS A 81 0.33 -2.42 -6.88
C CYS A 81 -0.50 -1.23 -6.38
N ILE A 82 -0.71 -0.22 -7.22
CA ILE A 82 -1.58 0.93 -6.90
C ILE A 82 -2.83 0.86 -7.75
N GLN A 83 -3.96 0.59 -7.12
CA GLN A 83 -5.28 0.58 -7.76
C GLN A 83 -6.03 1.89 -7.48
N TRP A 84 -7.01 2.22 -8.32
CA TRP A 84 -7.78 3.47 -8.21
C TRP A 84 -9.22 3.26 -7.70
N ASP A 85 -9.62 2.00 -7.58
CA ASP A 85 -10.83 1.52 -6.94
C ASP A 85 -10.51 0.19 -6.23
N ASP A 86 -11.32 -0.15 -5.23
CA ASP A 86 -11.20 -1.40 -4.49
C ASP A 86 -12.55 -1.80 -3.86
N GLU A 87 -13.55 -1.92 -4.73
CA GLU A 87 -14.93 -2.19 -4.34
C GLU A 87 -15.12 -3.45 -3.48
N PRO A 88 -14.41 -4.58 -3.71
CA PRO A 88 -14.55 -5.77 -2.87
C PRO A 88 -14.25 -5.54 -1.38
N TYR A 89 -13.37 -4.57 -1.06
CA TYR A 89 -12.96 -4.27 0.31
C TYR A 89 -13.57 -2.98 0.85
N TRP A 90 -13.70 -1.95 0.03
CA TRP A 90 -14.12 -0.60 0.44
C TRP A 90 -15.52 -0.21 -0.05
N GLY A 91 -16.17 -1.07 -0.83
CA GLY A 91 -17.41 -0.75 -1.54
C GLY A 91 -17.21 0.35 -2.59
N THR A 92 -18.31 0.84 -3.16
CA THR A 92 -18.25 1.99 -4.07
C THR A 92 -17.77 3.23 -3.30
N GLN A 93 -16.68 3.84 -3.78
CA GLN A 93 -16.04 4.99 -3.13
C GLN A 93 -15.90 6.17 -4.09
N PRO A 94 -15.96 7.42 -3.58
CA PRO A 94 -15.60 8.57 -4.40
C PRO A 94 -14.11 8.49 -4.79
N PRO A 95 -13.72 9.17 -5.88
CA PRO A 95 -12.37 9.15 -6.44
C PRO A 95 -11.34 9.93 -5.58
N VAL A 96 -11.25 9.65 -4.29
CA VAL A 96 -10.41 10.39 -3.32
C VAL A 96 -9.17 9.62 -2.86
N ALA A 97 -9.02 8.35 -3.25
CA ALA A 97 -7.97 7.47 -2.77
C ALA A 97 -7.27 6.69 -3.88
N GLY A 98 -6.04 6.26 -3.61
CA GLY A 98 -5.41 5.12 -4.26
C GLY A 98 -5.21 3.98 -3.25
N TYR A 99 -5.22 2.74 -3.74
CA TYR A 99 -5.23 1.52 -2.92
C TYR A 99 -3.94 0.74 -3.13
N LEU A 100 -3.16 0.58 -2.06
CA LEU A 100 -1.90 -0.16 -2.08
C LEU A 100 -2.15 -1.64 -1.84
N HIS A 101 -1.92 -2.43 -2.88
CA HIS A 101 -2.02 -3.88 -2.89
C HIS A 101 -0.67 -4.52 -3.20
N GLY A 102 -0.54 -5.82 -2.89
CA GLY A 102 0.61 -6.62 -3.34
C GLY A 102 1.97 -6.07 -2.93
N LEU A 103 2.07 -5.39 -1.78
CA LEU A 103 3.35 -4.97 -1.24
C LEU A 103 4.11 -6.19 -0.73
N ALA A 104 5.11 -6.64 -1.49
CA ALA A 104 6.03 -7.70 -1.10
C ALA A 104 7.46 -7.19 -1.21
N ILE A 105 8.29 -7.50 -0.21
CA ILE A 105 9.73 -7.29 -0.25
C ILE A 105 10.39 -8.65 -0.08
N ASN A 106 11.41 -8.93 -0.87
CA ASN A 106 12.20 -10.16 -0.79
C ASN A 106 12.71 -10.37 0.65
N ASN A 107 12.62 -11.61 1.14
CA ASN A 107 12.96 -12.01 2.51
C ASN A 107 14.37 -11.57 2.95
N GLY A 108 15.33 -11.49 2.02
CA GLY A 108 16.68 -10.99 2.30
C GLY A 108 16.76 -9.52 2.77
N PHE A 109 15.67 -8.76 2.63
CA PHE A 109 15.59 -7.34 3.02
C PHE A 109 14.51 -7.07 4.08
N HIS A 110 13.96 -8.11 4.71
CA HIS A 110 12.98 -7.95 5.78
C HIS A 110 13.58 -7.24 7.00
N GLY A 111 12.75 -6.47 7.70
CA GLY A 111 13.18 -5.69 8.88
C GLY A 111 14.02 -4.45 8.57
N ALA A 112 14.40 -4.23 7.30
CA ALA A 112 15.24 -3.10 6.89
C ALA A 112 14.44 -1.78 6.69
N GLY A 113 13.12 -1.78 6.88
CA GLY A 113 12.29 -0.59 6.69
C GLY A 113 11.98 -0.24 5.22
N ILE A 114 12.31 -1.12 4.28
CA ILE A 114 11.97 -0.92 2.85
C ILE A 114 10.46 -0.87 2.64
N GLY A 115 9.69 -1.72 3.30
CA GLY A 115 8.23 -1.72 3.18
C GLY A 115 7.61 -0.37 3.55
N SER A 116 8.06 0.25 4.65
CA SER A 116 7.59 1.59 5.04
C SER A 116 8.04 2.66 4.05
N TRP A 117 9.26 2.56 3.53
CA TRP A 117 9.75 3.47 2.49
C TRP A 117 8.89 3.38 1.22
N VAL A 118 8.49 2.18 0.80
CA VAL A 118 7.60 1.97 -0.36
C VAL A 118 6.20 2.54 -0.10
N MET A 119 5.68 2.45 1.12
CA MET A 119 4.41 3.12 1.47
C MET A 119 4.52 4.65 1.34
N ASP A 120 5.65 5.24 1.75
CA ASP A 120 5.90 6.68 1.60
C ASP A 120 6.02 7.10 0.13
N TRP A 121 6.64 6.26 -0.70
CA TRP A 121 6.59 6.43 -2.14
C TRP A 121 5.15 6.35 -2.68
N ALA A 122 4.38 5.33 -2.27
CA ALA A 122 2.99 5.14 -2.72
C ALA A 122 2.11 6.34 -2.34
N GLN A 123 2.33 6.90 -1.15
CA GLN A 123 1.63 8.10 -0.68
C GLN A 123 1.87 9.28 -1.63
N ARG A 124 3.14 9.54 -1.99
CA ARG A 124 3.52 10.61 -2.93
C ARG A 124 2.97 10.34 -4.32
N HIS A 125 3.03 9.10 -4.80
CA HIS A 125 2.49 8.70 -6.09
C HIS A 125 0.98 8.95 -6.18
N VAL A 126 0.23 8.54 -5.16
CA VAL A 126 -1.23 8.75 -5.06
C VAL A 126 -1.59 10.23 -4.95
N SER A 127 -0.82 11.01 -4.18
CA SER A 127 -0.96 12.47 -4.09
C SER A 127 -0.74 13.17 -5.43
N ALA A 128 0.28 12.76 -6.20
CA ALA A 128 0.56 13.29 -7.53
C ALA A 128 -0.57 13.01 -8.55
N GLN A 129 -1.42 12.02 -8.28
CA GLN A 129 -2.65 11.74 -9.06
C GLN A 129 -3.89 12.47 -8.53
N GLY A 130 -3.72 13.48 -7.66
CA GLY A 130 -4.79 14.31 -7.13
C GLY A 130 -5.67 13.63 -6.07
N ARG A 131 -5.22 12.52 -5.49
CA ARG A 131 -5.96 11.79 -4.45
C ARG A 131 -5.50 12.23 -3.05
N GLY A 132 -6.45 12.34 -2.13
CA GLY A 132 -6.19 12.76 -0.74
C GLY A 132 -5.81 11.63 0.21
N TRP A 133 -5.98 10.37 -0.19
CA TRP A 133 -5.80 9.21 0.69
C TRP A 133 -5.03 8.06 0.03
N LEU A 134 -4.07 7.50 0.76
CA LEU A 134 -3.55 6.17 0.50
C LEU A 134 -4.31 5.18 1.39
N ARG A 135 -4.94 4.18 0.78
CA ARG A 135 -5.72 3.14 1.46
C ARG A 135 -5.05 1.78 1.28
N LEU A 136 -5.24 0.90 2.27
CA LEU A 136 -4.90 -0.51 2.18
C LEU A 136 -5.78 -1.30 3.15
N ASP A 137 -5.79 -2.60 2.99
CA ASP A 137 -6.43 -3.53 3.91
C ASP A 137 -5.45 -4.64 4.32
N CYS A 138 -5.80 -5.32 5.42
CA CYS A 138 -5.13 -6.56 5.82
C CYS A 138 -6.02 -7.42 6.69
N SER A 139 -5.64 -8.69 6.88
CA SER A 139 -6.32 -9.59 7.82
C SER A 139 -6.37 -8.97 9.22
N ALA A 140 -7.57 -8.74 9.76
CA ALA A 140 -7.76 -8.28 11.14
C ALA A 140 -7.22 -9.29 12.16
N GLY A 141 -7.13 -10.58 11.78
CA GLY A 141 -6.51 -11.64 12.56
C GLY A 141 -4.98 -11.62 12.57
N ASN A 142 -4.32 -10.69 11.87
CA ASN A 142 -2.87 -10.51 11.87
C ASN A 142 -2.47 -9.25 12.68
N PRO A 143 -2.46 -9.31 14.03
CA PRO A 143 -2.22 -8.14 14.86
C PRO A 143 -0.80 -7.57 14.71
N GLY A 144 0.17 -8.38 14.25
CA GLY A 144 1.52 -7.90 13.94
C GLY A 144 1.52 -6.96 12.74
N LEU A 145 0.78 -7.32 11.69
CA LEU A 145 0.62 -6.53 10.47
C LEU A 145 -0.22 -5.27 10.71
N CYS A 146 -1.31 -5.37 11.48
CA CYS A 146 -2.11 -4.21 11.93
C CYS A 146 -1.22 -3.17 12.64
N ARG A 147 -0.46 -3.60 13.66
CA ARG A 147 0.48 -2.71 14.38
C ARG A 147 1.56 -2.14 13.46
N TYR A 148 1.97 -2.88 12.44
CA TYR A 148 2.96 -2.38 11.48
C TYR A 148 2.41 -1.22 10.65
N TYR A 149 1.19 -1.32 10.14
CA TYR A 149 0.55 -0.21 9.41
C TYR A 149 0.30 1.00 10.31
N GLU A 150 -0.14 0.78 11.55
CA GLU A 150 -0.32 1.84 12.55
C GLU A 150 0.99 2.60 12.82
N ARG A 151 2.12 1.88 12.97
CA ARG A 151 3.45 2.50 13.09
C ARG A 151 3.88 3.25 11.82
N CYS A 152 3.39 2.84 10.66
CA CYS A 152 3.59 3.54 9.39
C CYS A 152 2.64 4.77 9.24
N GLY A 153 1.86 5.11 10.26
CA GLY A 153 0.98 6.28 10.26
C GLY A 153 -0.36 6.06 9.57
N PHE A 154 -0.75 4.81 9.31
CA PHE A 154 -2.12 4.49 8.91
C PHE A 154 -3.05 4.48 10.12
N VAL A 155 -4.29 4.88 9.89
CA VAL A 155 -5.37 4.82 10.88
C VAL A 155 -6.40 3.80 10.40
N ARG A 156 -6.82 2.91 11.29
CA ARG A 156 -7.90 1.97 11.03
C ARG A 156 -9.22 2.74 10.96
N VAL A 157 -9.98 2.56 9.89
CA VAL A 157 -11.23 3.29 9.63
C VAL A 157 -12.44 2.38 9.45
N GLY A 158 -12.23 1.07 9.40
CA GLY A 158 -13.32 0.12 9.31
C GLY A 158 -12.86 -1.33 9.24
N GLU A 159 -13.83 -2.18 8.97
CA GLU A 159 -13.66 -3.60 8.70
C GLU A 159 -14.57 -4.01 7.56
N GLN A 160 -14.10 -4.93 6.72
CA GLN A 160 -14.91 -5.64 5.74
C GLN A 160 -14.99 -7.11 6.15
N VAL A 161 -16.22 -7.63 6.25
CA VAL A 161 -16.49 -9.03 6.60
C VAL A 161 -16.88 -9.79 5.34
N PHE A 162 -16.15 -10.86 5.04
CA PHE A 162 -16.42 -11.73 3.89
C PHE A 162 -17.25 -12.94 4.31
N ALA A 163 -18.00 -13.51 3.36
CA ALA A 163 -18.89 -14.66 3.61
C ALA A 163 -18.17 -15.91 4.14
N ASN A 164 -16.86 -16.03 3.89
CA ASN A 164 -16.02 -17.11 4.41
C ASN A 164 -15.52 -16.85 5.86
N GLY A 165 -16.00 -15.80 6.52
CA GLY A 165 -15.60 -15.41 7.87
C GLY A 165 -14.27 -14.63 7.94
N HIS A 166 -13.61 -14.39 6.81
CA HIS A 166 -12.45 -13.50 6.79
C HIS A 166 -12.88 -12.07 7.12
N VAL A 167 -12.11 -11.41 7.99
CA VAL A 167 -12.31 -10.00 8.33
C VAL A 167 -11.08 -9.24 7.90
N ALA A 168 -11.25 -8.29 6.98
CA ALA A 168 -10.22 -7.35 6.59
C ALA A 168 -10.35 -6.07 7.40
N ALA A 169 -9.26 -5.64 8.04
CA ALA A 169 -9.14 -4.32 8.65
C ALA A 169 -8.81 -3.29 7.57
N LEU A 170 -9.61 -2.23 7.48
CA LEU A 170 -9.45 -1.17 6.48
C LEU A 170 -8.65 -0.01 7.08
N TYR A 171 -7.56 0.38 6.42
CA TYR A 171 -6.63 1.39 6.88
C TYR A 171 -6.48 2.50 5.85
N GLN A 172 -6.35 3.74 6.33
CA GLN A 172 -6.02 4.88 5.47
C GLN A 172 -4.95 5.78 6.08
N ARG A 173 -4.18 6.43 5.22
CA ARG A 173 -3.18 7.45 5.55
C ARG A 173 -3.37 8.62 4.61
N ALA A 174 -3.28 9.85 5.13
CA ALA A 174 -3.37 11.04 4.31
C ALA A 174 -2.29 11.01 3.22
N ALA A 175 -2.68 11.24 1.96
CA ALA A 175 -1.75 11.32 0.85
C ALA A 175 -0.94 12.63 0.87
N ASP A 176 -1.40 13.63 1.63
CA ASP A 176 -0.82 14.96 1.68
C ASP A 176 -0.12 15.27 3.01
N ARG A 177 1.05 15.91 2.91
CA ARG A 177 1.59 16.76 3.97
C ARG A 177 2.23 18.05 3.44
N ALA A 178 2.26 18.29 2.13
CA ALA A 178 2.94 19.46 1.55
C ALA A 178 2.60 19.67 0.06
N MET A 179 1.36 20.01 -0.28
CA MET A 179 1.06 20.76 -1.52
C MET A 179 -0.05 21.80 -1.27
N TYR A 180 0.17 22.78 -0.39
CA TYR A 180 -0.22 24.20 -0.53
C TYR A 180 -0.26 24.90 0.85
N GLN A 181 0.66 25.85 1.07
CA GLN A 181 0.40 26.99 1.94
C GLN A 181 -0.70 27.84 1.27
N GLN A 182 -1.97 27.59 1.58
CA GLN A 182 -3.01 28.61 1.48
C GLN A 182 -3.93 28.49 2.70
N PRO A 183 -4.31 29.63 3.32
CA PRO A 183 -5.23 29.60 4.44
C PRO A 183 -6.58 29.03 3.99
N LEU A 184 -7.12 28.15 4.83
CA LEU A 184 -8.50 27.66 4.70
C LEU A 184 -9.44 28.86 4.61
N THR A 185 -10.10 29.05 3.47
CA THR A 185 -11.28 29.91 3.40
C THR A 185 -12.34 29.30 4.33
N PRO A 186 -12.88 30.03 5.32
CA PRO A 186 -13.97 29.51 6.10
C PRO A 186 -15.14 29.22 5.19
N TYR A 187 -15.70 28.02 5.32
CA TYR A 187 -17.02 27.69 4.82
C TYR A 187 -18.03 28.67 5.43
N LEU A 188 -18.43 29.69 4.68
CA LEU A 188 -19.61 30.50 5.01
C LEU A 188 -20.82 29.65 4.66
N GLY A 189 -21.33 28.94 5.67
CA GLY A 189 -22.62 28.27 5.58
C GLY A 189 -23.68 29.27 5.12
N ARG A 190 -24.48 28.88 4.14
CA ARG A 190 -25.69 29.62 3.80
C ARG A 190 -26.55 29.74 5.06
N ALA A 191 -26.79 30.96 5.50
CA ALA A 191 -27.88 31.27 6.40
C ALA A 191 -29.18 30.84 5.72
N SER A 192 -29.96 30.04 6.43
CA SER A 192 -31.34 29.74 6.07
C SER A 192 -32.14 31.04 6.03
N THR A 193 -32.92 31.22 4.97
CA THR A 193 -34.14 32.02 4.96
C THR A 193 -35.25 31.15 4.39
#